data_AF-V2ZF82-F1
#
_entry.id   AF-V2ZF82-F1
#
_cell.length_a   1.000
_cell.length_b   1.000
_cell.length_c   1.000
_cell.angle_alpha   90.00
_cell.angle_beta   90.00
_cell.angle_gamma   90.00
#
_symmetry.space_group_name_H-M   'P 1'
#
loop_
_entity.id
_entity.type
_entity.pdbx_description
1 polymer ?
#
loop_
_entity_poly.entity_id
_entity_poly.type
_entity_poly.pdbx_seq_one_letter_code
_entity_poly.pdbx_strand_id
1 'polypeptide(L)'
;MKTVYIPKGETVSYETLETGRLVVKGCLKAAYGIKAKSISGGGMISAGTVSADDIQVDDLEAGSVICQRLIAKRVQTPELFASERAAVSCFLSSAYVETGKLTVALSEIDEVKADEVIHLKPRKRSLFRLLLASALRSFWTSLTARPQKAEVMDADFEPVKEQDDCEPVDEELNRIVGMFQLARESGYTLKIIPGTPEENAPVFGRSSKKKIRPAA
;
A
#
# COMPACT_ATOMS: atom_id res chain seq x y z
N MET A 1 -12.47 -24.94 -14.82
CA MET A 1 -12.73 -24.07 -13.64
C MET A 1 -12.54 -22.62 -14.05
N LYS A 2 -13.43 -21.71 -13.65
CA LYS A 2 -13.34 -20.28 -14.02
C LYS A 2 -12.23 -19.59 -13.22
N THR A 3 -11.44 -18.78 -13.90
CA THR A 3 -10.43 -17.90 -13.29
C THR A 3 -10.97 -16.49 -13.29
N VAL A 4 -10.92 -15.82 -12.14
CA VAL A 4 -11.31 -14.42 -12.02
C VAL A 4 -10.07 -13.59 -11.73
N TYR A 5 -9.90 -12.52 -12.50
CA TYR A 5 -8.78 -11.61 -12.39
C TYR A 5 -9.31 -10.21 -12.11
N ILE A 6 -8.76 -9.57 -11.09
CA ILE A 6 -9.10 -8.19 -10.71
C ILE A 6 -7.84 -7.34 -10.93
N PRO A 7 -7.83 -6.46 -11.94
CA PRO A 7 -6.67 -5.66 -12.27
C PRO A 7 -6.36 -4.61 -11.20
N LYS A 8 -5.15 -4.04 -11.26
CA LYS A 8 -4.75 -2.93 -10.39
C LYS A 8 -5.62 -1.70 -10.68
N GLY A 9 -6.00 -0.99 -9.63
CA GLY A 9 -6.79 0.25 -9.74
C GLY A 9 -8.30 0.03 -9.90
N GLU A 10 -8.75 -1.20 -10.12
CA GLU A 10 -10.17 -1.53 -10.16
C GLU A 10 -10.66 -2.01 -8.79
N THR A 11 -11.88 -1.61 -8.43
CA THR A 11 -12.60 -2.12 -7.26
C THR A 11 -13.81 -2.89 -7.75
N VAL A 12 -13.85 -4.19 -7.47
CA VAL A 12 -14.97 -5.05 -7.85
C VAL A 12 -15.69 -5.52 -6.60
N SER A 13 -17.00 -5.37 -6.61
CA SER A 13 -17.88 -5.76 -5.52
C SER A 13 -18.75 -6.94 -5.94
N TYR A 14 -18.75 -8.00 -5.16
CA TYR A 14 -19.63 -9.16 -5.31
C TYR A 14 -20.42 -9.39 -4.02
N GLU A 15 -21.54 -10.09 -4.12
CA GLU A 15 -22.22 -10.61 -2.93
C GLU A 15 -21.51 -11.87 -2.43
N THR A 16 -21.44 -12.88 -3.29
CA THR A 16 -20.73 -14.13 -3.06
C THR A 16 -19.93 -14.48 -4.31
N LEU A 17 -18.66 -14.84 -4.14
CA LEU A 17 -17.76 -15.17 -5.24
C LEU A 17 -17.28 -16.62 -5.14
N GLU A 18 -17.72 -17.47 -6.06
CA GLU A 18 -17.26 -18.85 -6.18
C GLU A 18 -16.44 -19.04 -7.45
N THR A 19 -15.16 -19.36 -7.31
CA THR A 19 -14.22 -19.48 -8.44
C THR A 19 -13.23 -20.60 -8.23
N GLY A 20 -12.52 -21.04 -9.27
CA GLY A 20 -11.41 -21.97 -9.07
C GLY A 20 -10.16 -21.22 -8.61
N ARG A 21 -9.74 -20.26 -9.43
CA ARG A 21 -8.55 -19.45 -9.19
C ARG A 21 -8.92 -17.98 -9.17
N LEU A 22 -8.55 -17.29 -8.10
CA LEU A 22 -8.78 -15.87 -7.92
C LEU A 22 -7.45 -15.14 -7.88
N VAL A 23 -7.29 -14.14 -8.74
CA VAL A 23 -6.10 -13.30 -8.78
C VAL A 23 -6.48 -11.84 -8.52
N VAL A 24 -6.09 -11.31 -7.36
CA VAL A 24 -6.46 -9.94 -6.93
C VAL A 24 -5.25 -9.02 -6.94
N LYS A 25 -5.23 -8.05 -7.87
CA LYS A 25 -4.21 -7.00 -7.89
C LYS A 25 -4.76 -5.63 -7.50
N GLY A 26 -6.06 -5.41 -7.64
CA GLY A 26 -6.78 -4.20 -7.18
C GLY A 26 -7.45 -4.41 -5.84
N CYS A 27 -8.72 -4.03 -5.73
CA CYS A 27 -9.53 -4.17 -4.52
C CYS A 27 -10.73 -5.09 -4.79
N LEU A 28 -10.89 -6.13 -3.99
CA LEU A 28 -12.05 -7.02 -4.02
C LEU A 28 -12.87 -6.84 -2.74
N LYS A 29 -14.16 -6.58 -2.89
CA LYS A 29 -15.13 -6.57 -1.79
C LYS A 29 -16.18 -7.65 -2.03
N ALA A 30 -16.34 -8.58 -1.09
CA ALA A 30 -17.40 -9.57 -1.11
C ALA A 30 -18.28 -9.41 0.13
N ALA A 31 -19.58 -9.15 -0.03
CA ALA A 31 -20.44 -8.89 1.12
C ALA A 31 -20.53 -10.11 2.07
N TYR A 32 -20.65 -11.31 1.51
CA TYR A 32 -20.81 -12.54 2.28
C TYR A 32 -19.54 -13.37 2.29
N GLY A 33 -19.12 -13.90 1.15
CA GLY A 33 -17.97 -14.78 1.16
C GLY A 33 -17.33 -15.05 -0.19
N ILE A 34 -16.10 -15.53 -0.11
CA ILE A 34 -15.27 -15.91 -1.24
C ILE A 34 -14.90 -17.37 -1.04
N LYS A 35 -15.27 -18.20 -2.01
CA LYS A 35 -14.87 -19.60 -2.08
C LYS A 35 -14.01 -19.81 -3.32
N ALA A 36 -12.76 -20.15 -3.12
CA ALA A 36 -11.83 -20.43 -4.21
C ALA A 36 -10.96 -21.63 -3.89
N LYS A 37 -10.36 -22.27 -4.90
CA LYS A 37 -9.33 -23.27 -4.65
C LYS A 37 -8.01 -22.60 -4.28
N SER A 38 -7.64 -21.56 -5.03
CA SER A 38 -6.43 -20.78 -4.79
C SER A 38 -6.70 -19.28 -4.95
N ILE A 39 -6.28 -18.49 -3.97
CA ILE A 39 -6.34 -17.02 -4.00
C ILE A 39 -4.91 -16.52 -4.03
N SER A 40 -4.60 -15.67 -5.01
CA SER A 40 -3.26 -15.08 -5.13
C SER A 40 -3.36 -13.61 -5.48
N GLY A 41 -2.45 -12.76 -5.02
CA GLY A 41 -2.62 -11.34 -5.24
C GLY A 41 -1.64 -10.46 -4.51
N GLY A 42 -1.58 -9.21 -4.94
CA GLY A 42 -0.93 -8.13 -4.18
C GLY A 42 -1.90 -6.97 -3.92
N GLY A 43 -3.20 -7.24 -4.06
CA GLY A 43 -4.27 -6.29 -3.80
C GLY A 43 -4.86 -6.47 -2.41
N MET A 44 -5.97 -5.77 -2.19
CA MET A 44 -6.77 -5.81 -0.96
C MET A 44 -7.99 -6.73 -1.16
N ILE A 45 -8.23 -7.61 -0.20
CA ILE A 45 -9.45 -8.43 -0.16
C ILE A 45 -10.20 -8.11 1.13
N SER A 46 -11.49 -7.77 0.99
CA SER A 46 -12.42 -7.58 2.09
C SER A 46 -13.62 -8.50 1.89
N ALA A 47 -13.89 -9.41 2.83
CA ALA A 47 -15.01 -10.34 2.72
C ALA A 47 -15.60 -10.75 4.07
N GLY A 48 -16.84 -11.22 4.12
CA GLY A 48 -17.37 -11.82 5.36
C GLY A 48 -16.63 -13.12 5.72
N THR A 49 -16.59 -14.09 4.81
CA THR A 49 -15.85 -15.36 4.99
C THR A 49 -14.97 -15.64 3.79
N VAL A 50 -13.71 -16.01 4.01
CA VAL A 50 -12.79 -16.41 2.93
C VAL A 50 -12.41 -17.87 3.13
N SER A 51 -12.75 -18.71 2.16
CA SER A 51 -12.44 -20.14 2.16
C SER A 51 -11.64 -20.51 0.91
N ALA A 52 -10.39 -20.94 1.10
CA ALA A 52 -9.55 -21.46 0.02
C ALA A 52 -8.41 -22.35 0.50
N ASP A 53 -7.95 -23.29 -0.32
CA ASP A 53 -6.85 -24.19 0.08
C ASP A 53 -5.55 -23.39 0.27
N ASP A 54 -5.14 -22.65 -0.76
CA ASP A 54 -3.95 -21.80 -0.76
C ASP A 54 -4.34 -20.31 -0.87
N ILE A 55 -3.92 -19.50 0.10
CA ILE A 55 -4.12 -18.04 0.11
C ILE A 55 -2.77 -17.34 0.14
N GLN A 56 -2.46 -16.58 -0.92
CA GLN A 56 -1.26 -15.75 -1.01
C GLN A 56 -1.61 -14.31 -1.39
N VAL A 57 -1.75 -13.42 -0.41
CA VAL A 57 -2.25 -12.05 -0.63
C VAL A 57 -1.42 -11.03 0.13
N ASP A 58 -1.48 -9.76 -0.25
CA ASP A 58 -0.80 -8.72 0.54
C ASP A 58 -1.66 -8.36 1.75
N ASP A 59 -2.89 -7.89 1.53
CA ASP A 59 -3.78 -7.43 2.60
C ASP A 59 -5.12 -8.20 2.57
N LEU A 60 -5.48 -8.79 3.71
CA LEU A 60 -6.68 -9.60 3.89
C LEU A 60 -7.49 -9.12 5.10
N GLU A 61 -8.69 -8.64 4.86
CA GLU A 61 -9.70 -8.33 5.88
C GLU A 61 -10.87 -9.29 5.71
N ALA A 62 -11.14 -10.12 6.72
CA ALA A 62 -12.33 -10.95 6.69
C ALA A 62 -12.92 -11.25 8.07
N GLY A 63 -14.23 -11.48 8.13
CA GLY A 63 -14.89 -11.92 9.35
C GLY A 63 -14.43 -13.31 9.82
N SER A 64 -14.12 -14.21 8.90
CA SER A 64 -13.50 -15.51 9.19
C SER A 64 -12.68 -15.98 7.98
N VAL A 65 -11.52 -16.59 8.23
CA VAL A 65 -10.62 -17.11 7.20
C VAL A 65 -10.39 -18.60 7.44
N ILE A 66 -10.69 -19.42 6.43
CA ILE A 66 -10.52 -20.87 6.47
C ILE A 66 -9.62 -21.27 5.30
N CYS A 67 -8.46 -21.85 5.61
CA CYS A 67 -7.51 -22.29 4.60
C CYS A 67 -6.67 -23.48 5.02
N GLN A 68 -5.91 -24.04 4.07
CA GLN A 68 -4.83 -24.97 4.40
C GLN A 68 -3.54 -24.22 4.63
N ARG A 69 -3.22 -23.29 3.72
CA ARG A 69 -1.96 -22.54 3.70
C ARG A 69 -2.22 -21.06 3.48
N LEU A 70 -1.81 -20.24 4.44
CA LEU A 70 -1.89 -18.78 4.36
C LEU A 70 -0.51 -18.15 4.29
N ILE A 71 -0.29 -17.28 3.31
CA ILE A 71 0.86 -16.40 3.20
C ILE A 71 0.34 -14.99 2.95
N ALA A 72 0.47 -14.11 3.94
CA ALA A 72 0.00 -12.74 3.80
C ALA A 72 0.97 -11.70 4.37
N LYS A 73 0.85 -10.45 3.95
CA LYS A 73 1.55 -9.35 4.63
C LYS A 73 0.75 -8.90 5.83
N ARG A 74 -0.52 -8.56 5.65
CA ARG A 74 -1.44 -8.12 6.70
C ARG A 74 -2.71 -8.95 6.69
N VAL A 75 -3.14 -9.35 7.88
CA VAL A 75 -4.37 -10.11 8.06
C VAL A 75 -5.11 -9.53 9.26
N GLN A 76 -6.37 -9.16 9.03
CA GLN A 76 -7.29 -8.73 10.05
C GLN A 76 -8.51 -9.62 9.98
N THR A 77 -8.64 -10.50 10.96
CA THR A 77 -9.77 -11.42 11.00
C THR A 77 -10.03 -11.92 12.41
N PRO A 78 -11.27 -11.83 12.93
CA PRO A 78 -11.63 -12.38 14.23
C PRO A 78 -11.24 -13.85 14.38
N GLU A 79 -11.46 -14.66 13.34
CA GLU A 79 -11.22 -16.10 13.36
C GLU A 79 -10.35 -16.54 12.19
N LEU A 80 -9.20 -17.14 12.48
CA LEU A 80 -8.29 -17.68 11.49
C LEU A 80 -8.07 -19.19 11.71
N PHE A 81 -8.51 -19.99 10.74
CA PHE A 81 -8.29 -21.42 10.69
C PHE A 81 -7.37 -21.78 9.51
N ALA A 82 -6.18 -22.29 9.81
CA ALA A 82 -5.21 -22.70 8.80
C ALA A 82 -4.68 -24.09 9.10
N SER A 83 -5.19 -25.13 8.41
CA SER A 83 -4.93 -26.53 8.79
C SER A 83 -3.45 -26.92 8.79
N GLU A 84 -2.65 -26.39 7.86
CA GLU A 84 -1.21 -26.67 7.82
C GLU A 84 -0.40 -25.52 8.41
N ARG A 85 -0.43 -24.35 7.75
CA ARG A 85 0.50 -23.25 8.06
C ARG A 85 -0.11 -21.88 7.77
N ALA A 86 0.20 -20.92 8.63
CA ALA A 86 -0.07 -19.51 8.42
C ALA A 86 1.20 -18.68 8.60
N ALA A 87 1.56 -17.90 7.58
CA ALA A 87 2.71 -17.00 7.58
C ALA A 87 2.27 -15.57 7.31
N VAL A 88 2.42 -14.69 8.30
CA VAL A 88 2.05 -13.28 8.21
C VAL A 88 3.28 -12.39 8.44
N SER A 89 3.71 -11.68 7.40
CA SER A 89 5.01 -11.00 7.43
C SER A 89 5.01 -9.62 8.09
N CYS A 90 3.87 -8.93 8.16
CA CYS A 90 3.79 -7.58 8.73
C CYS A 90 2.96 -7.53 9.99
N PHE A 91 1.67 -7.89 9.93
CA PHE A 91 0.75 -7.75 11.06
C PHE A 91 -0.42 -8.73 10.99
N LEU A 92 -0.67 -9.45 12.07
CA LEU A 92 -1.85 -10.32 12.26
C LEU A 92 -2.67 -9.78 13.44
N SER A 93 -3.95 -9.50 13.22
CA SER A 93 -4.93 -9.21 14.29
C SER A 93 -6.04 -10.24 14.22
N SER A 94 -6.22 -10.98 15.31
CA SER A 94 -7.22 -12.03 15.41
C SER A 94 -7.64 -12.31 16.85
N ALA A 95 -8.88 -12.71 17.09
CA ALA A 95 -9.32 -13.14 18.41
C ALA A 95 -8.95 -14.61 18.64
N TYR A 96 -9.12 -15.45 17.63
CA TYR A 96 -8.83 -16.88 17.71
C TYR A 96 -8.08 -17.36 16.47
N VAL A 97 -6.92 -17.99 16.68
CA VAL A 97 -6.09 -18.57 15.61
C VAL A 97 -5.85 -20.05 15.88
N GLU A 98 -6.29 -20.90 14.97
CA GLU A 98 -5.99 -22.34 14.96
C GLU A 98 -5.17 -22.71 13.74
N THR A 99 -3.92 -23.13 13.96
CA THR A 99 -3.03 -23.52 12.86
C THR A 99 -1.96 -24.51 13.25
N GLY A 100 -1.52 -25.40 12.36
CA GLY A 100 -0.38 -26.27 12.66
C GLY A 100 0.90 -25.47 12.95
N LYS A 101 1.31 -24.62 12.00
CA LYS A 101 2.50 -23.75 12.14
C LYS A 101 2.18 -22.29 11.86
N LEU A 102 2.32 -21.44 12.87
CA LEU A 102 2.17 -20.00 12.78
C LEU A 102 3.53 -19.32 12.64
N THR A 103 3.71 -18.45 11.66
CA THR A 103 4.90 -17.59 11.52
C THR A 103 4.44 -16.15 11.40
N VAL A 104 4.72 -15.32 12.40
CA VAL A 104 4.17 -13.96 12.48
C VAL A 104 5.27 -12.96 12.81
N ALA A 105 5.23 -11.75 12.23
CA ALA A 105 6.13 -10.68 12.63
C ALA A 105 5.61 -9.88 13.83
N LEU A 106 4.48 -9.20 13.64
CA LEU A 106 3.73 -8.54 14.71
C LEU A 106 2.35 -9.21 14.77
N SER A 107 1.89 -9.49 15.98
CA SER A 107 0.63 -10.19 16.20
C SER A 107 -0.08 -9.65 17.44
N GLU A 108 -1.35 -9.30 17.27
CA GLU A 108 -2.31 -9.06 18.35
C GLU A 108 -3.30 -10.23 18.29
N ILE A 109 -3.10 -11.21 19.17
CA ILE A 109 -3.94 -12.41 19.22
C ILE A 109 -4.35 -12.68 20.65
N ASP A 110 -5.65 -12.91 20.88
CA ASP A 110 -6.17 -13.24 22.21
C ASP A 110 -5.93 -14.72 22.53
N GLU A 111 -6.37 -15.63 21.66
CA GLU A 111 -6.20 -17.09 21.80
C GLU A 111 -5.51 -17.72 20.58
N VAL A 112 -4.45 -18.49 20.83
CA VAL A 112 -3.70 -19.22 19.79
C VAL A 112 -3.64 -20.70 20.13
N LYS A 113 -4.13 -21.53 19.21
CA LYS A 113 -4.00 -22.99 19.22
C LYS A 113 -3.12 -23.41 18.05
N ALA A 114 -1.82 -23.52 18.28
CA ALA A 114 -0.86 -23.93 17.27
C ALA A 114 0.23 -24.86 17.78
N ASP A 115 0.69 -25.79 16.94
CA ASP A 115 1.77 -26.73 17.30
C ASP A 115 3.12 -26.02 17.37
N GLU A 116 3.35 -25.04 16.48
CA GLU A 116 4.59 -24.27 16.42
C GLU A 116 4.31 -22.79 16.11
N VAL A 117 4.85 -21.86 16.91
CA VAL A 117 4.75 -20.41 16.69
C VAL A 117 6.15 -19.81 16.53
N ILE A 118 6.41 -19.22 15.36
CA ILE A 118 7.67 -18.54 15.05
C ILE A 118 7.44 -17.03 14.95
N HIS A 119 8.09 -16.28 15.83
CA HIS A 119 8.12 -14.82 15.73
C HIS A 119 9.27 -14.35 14.83
N LEU A 120 8.93 -13.71 13.71
CA LEU A 120 9.92 -13.12 12.82
C LEU A 120 10.53 -11.87 13.46
N LYS A 121 11.86 -11.86 13.56
CA LYS A 121 12.58 -10.67 14.01
C LYS A 121 12.40 -9.54 12.98
N PRO A 122 11.98 -8.33 13.38
CA PRO A 122 11.80 -7.22 12.44
C PRO A 122 13.13 -6.91 11.73
N ARG A 123 13.09 -6.89 10.39
CA ARG A 123 14.27 -6.65 9.57
C ARG A 123 14.67 -5.17 9.69
N LYS A 124 15.77 -4.89 10.40
CA LYS A 124 16.38 -3.55 10.45
C LYS A 124 16.93 -3.18 9.06
N ARG A 125 16.14 -2.48 8.24
CA ARG A 125 16.65 -1.80 7.03
C ARG A 125 17.42 -0.56 7.49
N SER A 126 18.74 -0.68 7.56
CA SER A 126 19.61 0.44 7.96
C SER A 126 19.63 1.49 6.85
N LEU A 127 19.06 2.67 7.13
CA LEU A 127 19.10 3.86 6.28
C LEU A 127 20.52 4.23 5.86
N PHE A 128 21.48 4.05 6.77
CA PHE A 128 22.91 4.24 6.50
C PHE A 128 23.42 3.38 5.34
N ARG A 129 22.99 2.12 5.21
CA ARG A 129 23.45 1.27 4.10
C ARG A 129 22.92 1.75 2.76
N LEU A 130 21.68 2.23 2.73
CA LEU A 130 21.08 2.80 1.52
C LEU A 130 21.75 4.13 1.15
N LEU A 131 21.98 5.01 2.14
CA LEU A 131 22.68 6.29 1.96
C LEU A 131 24.14 6.09 1.53
N LEU A 132 24.84 5.11 2.11
CA LEU A 132 26.20 4.79 1.71
C LEU A 132 26.24 4.27 0.26
N ALA A 133 25.30 3.40 -0.11
CA ALA A 133 25.20 2.89 -1.47
C ALA A 133 24.87 4.00 -2.49
N SER A 134 24.00 4.95 -2.15
CA SER A 134 23.69 6.09 -3.02
C SER A 134 24.86 7.07 -3.12
N ALA A 135 25.57 7.33 -2.01
CA ALA A 135 26.76 8.17 -2.00
C ALA A 135 27.90 7.55 -2.82
N LEU A 136 28.14 6.25 -2.69
CA LEU A 136 29.10 5.50 -3.51
C LEU A 136 28.73 5.54 -4.99
N ARG A 137 27.44 5.39 -5.32
CA ARG A 137 26.98 5.49 -6.71
C ARG A 137 27.17 6.91 -7.25
N SER A 138 26.81 7.93 -6.48
CA SER A 138 27.00 9.35 -6.84
C SER A 138 28.48 9.67 -7.05
N PHE A 139 29.34 9.21 -6.15
CA PHE A 139 30.78 9.37 -6.23
C PHE A 139 31.36 8.68 -7.47
N TRP A 140 30.93 7.43 -7.75
CA TRP A 140 31.35 6.71 -8.94
C TRP A 140 30.90 7.42 -10.22
N THR A 141 29.64 7.87 -10.28
CA THR A 141 29.14 8.65 -11.42
C THR A 141 29.90 9.96 -11.57
N SER A 142 30.28 10.63 -10.48
CA SER A 142 31.09 11.85 -10.52
C SER A 142 32.51 11.60 -11.03
N LEU A 143 33.10 10.44 -10.74
CA LEU A 143 34.45 10.10 -11.21
C LEU A 143 34.47 9.74 -12.70
N THR A 144 33.38 9.12 -13.19
CA THR A 144 33.24 8.70 -14.59
C THR A 144 32.52 9.72 -15.48
N ALA A 145 31.87 10.73 -14.90
CA ALA A 145 31.29 11.83 -15.64
C ALA A 145 32.42 12.62 -16.29
N ARG A 146 32.43 12.68 -17.63
CA ARG A 146 33.26 13.63 -18.34
C ARG A 146 32.87 15.03 -17.84
N PRO A 147 33.83 15.90 -17.49
CA PRO A 147 33.50 17.29 -17.19
C PRO A 147 32.93 17.89 -18.46
N GLN A 148 31.60 17.98 -18.54
CA GLN A 148 30.99 18.98 -19.39
C GLN A 148 31.44 20.29 -18.75
N LYS A 149 32.41 20.95 -19.39
CA LYS A 149 32.61 22.38 -19.14
C LYS A 149 31.23 22.98 -19.27
N ALA A 150 30.67 23.47 -18.17
CA ALA A 150 29.61 24.43 -18.26
C ALA A 150 30.24 25.63 -18.99
N GLU A 151 30.13 25.64 -20.32
CA GLU A 151 30.04 26.90 -21.02
C GLU A 151 28.85 27.58 -20.37
N VAL A 152 29.17 28.54 -19.49
CA VAL A 152 28.25 29.59 -19.13
C VAL A 152 27.95 30.26 -20.46
N MET A 153 26.88 29.83 -21.12
CA MET A 153 26.30 30.58 -22.22
C MET A 153 25.90 31.90 -21.58
N ASP A 154 26.61 32.97 -21.93
CA ASP A 154 26.18 34.34 -21.69
C ASP A 154 24.88 34.52 -22.46
N ALA A 155 23.78 34.08 -21.85
CA ALA A 155 22.45 34.40 -22.31
C ALA A 155 22.21 35.84 -21.91
N ASP A 156 22.38 36.76 -22.86
CA ASP A 156 21.81 38.09 -22.76
C ASP A 156 20.32 37.92 -22.46
N PHE A 157 19.90 38.37 -21.28
CA PHE A 157 18.51 38.38 -20.87
C PHE A 157 17.77 39.41 -21.74
N GLU A 158 17.22 38.96 -22.86
CA GLU A 158 16.13 39.67 -23.50
C GLU A 158 14.84 39.32 -22.75
N PRO A 159 14.17 40.29 -22.09
CA PRO A 159 12.88 40.02 -21.48
C PRO A 159 11.90 39.59 -22.57
N VAL A 160 11.55 38.30 -22.57
CA VAL A 160 10.47 37.77 -23.39
C VAL A 160 9.20 38.49 -22.96
N LYS A 161 8.63 39.24 -23.91
CA LYS A 161 7.29 39.82 -23.79
C LYS A 161 6.33 38.70 -23.47
N GLU A 162 5.55 38.92 -22.41
CA GLU A 162 4.48 38.05 -21.92
C GLU A 162 3.66 37.52 -23.12
N GLN A 163 3.75 36.21 -23.32
CA GLN A 163 2.75 35.45 -24.05
C GLN A 163 2.16 34.47 -23.04
N ASP A 164 0.92 34.78 -22.68
CA ASP A 164 -0.01 33.95 -21.93
C ASP A 164 -0.04 32.51 -22.49
N ASP A 165 -0.41 31.59 -21.60
CA ASP A 165 -0.82 30.20 -21.83
C ASP A 165 0.24 29.11 -21.57
N CYS A 166 0.58 28.90 -20.28
CA CYS A 166 0.77 27.58 -19.66
C CYS A 166 0.87 27.78 -18.14
N GLU A 167 -0.01 27.15 -17.36
CA GLU A 167 0.00 27.32 -15.90
C GLU A 167 1.35 26.90 -15.29
N PRO A 168 1.88 27.65 -14.31
CA PRO A 168 3.15 27.33 -13.68
C PRO A 168 2.99 26.04 -12.88
N VAL A 169 3.53 24.95 -13.42
CA VAL A 169 3.65 23.70 -12.66
C VAL A 169 4.77 23.91 -11.65
N ASP A 170 4.40 24.22 -10.41
CA ASP A 170 5.32 24.48 -9.29
C ASP A 170 6.38 23.36 -9.16
N GLU A 171 7.60 23.61 -9.63
CA GLU A 171 8.70 22.64 -9.57
C GLU A 171 9.02 22.24 -8.13
N GLU A 172 8.90 23.18 -7.19
CA GLU A 172 9.05 22.92 -5.76
C GLU A 172 7.96 21.98 -5.23
N LEU A 173 6.72 22.15 -5.69
CA LEU A 173 5.61 21.27 -5.31
C LEU A 173 5.85 19.86 -5.83
N ASN A 174 6.28 19.71 -7.08
CA ASN A 174 6.63 18.41 -7.65
C ASN A 174 7.81 17.75 -6.92
N ARG A 175 8.79 18.53 -6.48
CA ARG A 175 9.92 18.03 -5.68
C ARG A 175 9.47 17.54 -4.31
N ILE A 176 8.57 18.29 -3.65
CA ILE A 176 7.98 17.94 -2.35
C ILE A 176 7.11 16.68 -2.49
N VAL A 177 6.26 16.61 -3.52
CA VAL A 177 5.41 15.45 -3.83
C VAL A 177 6.26 14.21 -4.11
N GLY A 178 7.34 14.32 -4.90
CA GLY A 178 8.25 13.21 -5.17
C GLY A 178 8.96 12.70 -3.91
N MET A 179 9.38 13.61 -3.03
CA MET A 179 9.96 13.25 -1.73
C MET A 179 8.94 12.51 -0.85
N PHE A 180 7.67 12.92 -0.84
CA PHE A 180 6.60 12.26 -0.11
C PHE A 180 6.27 10.86 -0.64
N GLN A 181 6.25 10.71 -1.97
CA GLN A 181 6.03 9.40 -2.59
C GLN A 181 7.15 8.43 -2.20
N LEU A 182 8.41 8.86 -2.25
CA LEU A 182 9.56 8.05 -1.83
C LEU A 182 9.51 7.67 -0.33
N ALA A 183 9.11 8.60 0.53
CA ALA A 183 8.94 8.32 1.97
C ALA A 183 7.81 7.30 2.23
N ARG A 184 6.69 7.42 1.52
CA ARG A 184 5.55 6.50 1.63
C ARG A 184 5.90 5.10 1.12
N GLU A 185 6.57 4.99 -0.03
CA GLU A 185 7.03 3.72 -0.59
C GLU A 185 8.05 3.01 0.31
N SER A 186 8.86 3.78 1.03
CA SER A 186 9.81 3.25 2.03
C SER A 186 9.18 2.93 3.38
N GLY A 187 7.86 3.12 3.53
CA GLY A 187 7.08 2.72 4.71
C GLY A 187 7.01 3.77 5.81
N TYR A 188 7.41 5.02 5.54
CA TYR A 188 7.24 6.14 6.46
C TYR A 188 5.87 6.80 6.26
N THR A 189 5.17 7.07 7.36
CA THR A 189 3.90 7.80 7.36
C THR A 189 4.08 9.13 8.06
N LEU A 190 3.65 10.23 7.44
CA LEU A 190 3.59 11.52 8.10
C LEU A 190 2.62 11.46 9.28
N LYS A 191 3.10 11.82 10.46
CA LYS A 191 2.25 12.06 11.63
C LYS A 191 2.07 13.57 11.76
N ILE A 192 0.88 14.08 11.45
CA ILE A 192 0.55 15.48 11.72
C ILE A 192 0.43 15.60 13.24
N ILE A 193 1.41 16.24 13.87
CA ILE A 193 1.34 16.56 15.30
C ILE A 193 0.48 17.83 15.40
N PRO A 194 -0.66 17.80 16.10
CA PRO A 194 -1.47 18.99 16.27
C PRO A 194 -0.70 19.97 17.16
N GLY A 195 -0.26 21.09 16.59
CA GLY A 195 0.64 22.00 17.31
C GLY A 195 1.10 23.24 16.55
N THR A 196 0.32 23.75 15.58
CA THR A 196 0.53 25.10 15.03
C THR A 196 -0.74 25.93 15.25
N PRO A 197 -0.62 27.17 15.77
CA PRO A 197 -1.75 27.98 16.19
C PRO A 197 -2.69 28.27 15.02
N GLU A 198 -3.99 28.15 15.28
CA GLU A 198 -5.09 28.30 14.31
C GLU A 198 -5.10 29.66 13.58
N GLU A 199 -4.29 30.63 14.01
CA GLU A 199 -4.22 31.98 13.45
C GLU A 199 -3.76 32.04 11.99
N ASN A 200 -3.05 31.02 11.48
CA ASN A 200 -2.53 31.01 10.11
C ASN A 200 -3.09 29.87 9.24
N ALA A 201 -4.18 29.23 9.66
CA ALA A 201 -4.87 28.25 8.82
C ALA A 201 -5.62 28.98 7.69
N PRO A 202 -5.38 28.64 6.40
CA PRO A 202 -6.12 29.23 5.31
C PRO A 202 -7.62 28.89 5.44
N VAL A 203 -8.45 29.91 5.64
CA VAL A 203 -9.91 29.78 5.71
C VAL A 203 -10.44 29.50 4.30
N PHE A 204 -10.71 28.23 3.98
CA PHE A 204 -11.39 27.88 2.73
C PHE A 204 -12.86 28.28 2.82
N GLY A 205 -13.18 29.50 2.38
CA GLY A 205 -14.55 29.98 2.23
C GLY A 205 -15.32 29.08 1.27
N ARG A 206 -16.24 28.25 1.78
CA ARG A 206 -17.27 27.58 0.99
C ARG A 206 -18.22 28.64 0.44
N SER A 207 -17.87 29.25 -0.70
CA SER A 207 -18.88 29.90 -1.53
C SER A 207 -19.93 28.86 -1.90
N SER A 208 -21.18 29.23 -1.64
CA SER A 208 -22.35 28.39 -1.75
C SER A 208 -22.46 27.77 -3.14
N LYS A 209 -22.39 26.42 -3.18
CA LYS A 209 -22.83 25.64 -4.34
C LYS A 209 -24.23 26.10 -4.75
N LYS A 210 -24.34 26.81 -5.87
CA LYS A 210 -25.60 27.11 -6.56
C LYS A 210 -26.24 25.76 -6.87
N LYS A 211 -27.32 25.40 -6.16
CA LYS A 211 -28.16 24.24 -6.48
C LYS A 211 -28.77 24.46 -7.86
N ILE A 212 -28.25 23.78 -8.87
CA ILE A 212 -28.91 23.66 -10.17
C ILE A 212 -30.10 22.72 -9.97
N ARG A 213 -31.32 23.24 -10.14
CA ARG A 213 -32.55 22.45 -10.16
C ARG A 213 -32.72 21.78 -11.53
N PRO A 214 -33.30 20.57 -11.62
CA PRO A 214 -33.61 19.96 -12.91
C PRO A 214 -34.76 20.71 -13.60
N ALA A 215 -34.67 20.88 -14.92
CA ALA A 215 -35.74 21.41 -15.74
C ALA A 215 -36.80 20.33 -15.99
N ALA A 216 -38.07 20.74 -15.96
CA ALA A 216 -39.22 19.97 -16.42
C ALA A 216 -39.33 20.01 -17.95
#